data_AF-A0A6N6KQU9-F1
#
_entry.id   AF-A0A6N6KQU9-F1
#
_cell.length_a   1.000
_cell.length_b   1.000
_cell.length_c   1.000
_cell.angle_alpha   90.00
_cell.angle_beta   90.00
_cell.angle_gamma   90.00
#
_symmetry.space_group_name_H-M   'P 1'
#
loop_
_entity.id
_entity.type
_entity.pdbx_description
1 polymer ?
#
loop_
_entity_poly.entity_id
_entity_poly.type
_entity_poly.pdbx_seq_one_letter_code
_entity_poly.pdbx_strand_id
1 'polypeptide(L)'
;MSNSFKPLNVVNQPQQPQPPEPQTNHKKWAFWLFIAYLVLNWAIVFVSARIPEGVEDPLSESSLLNYLMVISRVVFGVGLIFAILSYRNREPHDYQYRISMWGYIIGFILLVVAMVAY
;
A
#
# COMPACT_ATOMS: atom_id res chain seq x y z
N MET A 1 -53.67 40.07 -18.85
CA MET A 1 -52.55 40.37 -17.94
C MET A 1 -52.64 39.42 -16.77
N SER A 2 -51.85 38.34 -16.76
CA SER A 2 -51.89 37.30 -15.73
C SER A 2 -50.83 37.59 -14.68
N ASN A 3 -51.25 37.70 -13.42
CA ASN A 3 -50.40 38.07 -12.30
C ASN A 3 -49.41 36.96 -11.94
N SER A 4 -48.16 37.39 -11.76
CA SER A 4 -47.00 36.63 -11.29
C SER A 4 -47.25 35.98 -9.92
N PHE A 5 -47.31 34.65 -9.88
CA PHE A 5 -47.02 33.88 -8.67
C PHE A 5 -45.51 33.61 -8.58
N LYS A 6 -44.82 34.35 -7.72
CA LYS A 6 -43.52 33.93 -7.18
C LYS A 6 -43.79 33.04 -5.97
N PRO A 7 -43.46 31.73 -5.99
CA PRO A 7 -43.54 30.94 -4.78
C PRO A 7 -42.51 31.44 -3.76
N LEU A 8 -43.01 31.74 -2.57
CA LEU A 8 -42.27 32.15 -1.40
C LEU A 8 -41.36 31.02 -0.88
N ASN A 9 -40.15 31.41 -0.49
CA ASN A 9 -39.25 30.77 0.46
C ASN A 9 -39.09 29.24 0.34
N VAL A 10 -38.03 28.85 -0.37
CA VAL A 10 -37.30 27.62 -0.06
C VAL A 10 -36.81 27.77 1.38
N VAL A 11 -37.53 27.16 2.32
CA VAL A 11 -37.07 26.96 3.69
C VAL A 11 -35.72 26.26 3.59
N ASN A 12 -34.65 26.96 3.98
CA ASN A 12 -33.35 26.35 4.21
C ASN A 12 -33.55 25.29 5.29
N GLN A 13 -33.71 24.03 4.88
CA GLN A 13 -33.62 22.91 5.80
C GLN A 13 -32.23 23.01 6.47
N PRO A 14 -32.13 22.89 7.80
CA PRO A 14 -30.83 22.78 8.44
C PRO A 14 -30.14 21.57 7.84
N GLN A 15 -29.04 21.79 7.12
CA GLN A 15 -28.17 20.72 6.65
C GLN A 15 -27.76 19.93 7.89
N GLN A 16 -28.33 18.74 8.08
CA GLN A 16 -27.83 17.81 9.07
C GLN A 16 -26.34 17.57 8.74
N PRO A 17 -25.43 17.65 9.72
CA PRO A 17 -24.04 17.31 9.48
C PRO A 17 -24.02 15.91 8.88
N GLN A 18 -23.57 15.80 7.62
CA GLN A 18 -23.36 14.48 7.04
C GLN A 18 -22.41 13.75 7.99
N PRO A 19 -22.73 12.53 8.46
CA PRO A 19 -21.79 11.75 9.24
C PRO A 19 -20.51 11.67 8.41
N PRO A 20 -19.34 11.96 8.98
CA PRO A 20 -18.09 11.91 8.23
C PRO A 20 -18.02 10.53 7.59
N GLU A 21 -18.02 10.48 6.25
CA GLU A 21 -17.81 9.20 5.57
C GLU A 21 -16.54 8.59 6.17
N PRO A 22 -16.53 7.30 6.50
CA PRO A 22 -15.32 6.65 6.97
C PRO A 22 -14.29 6.72 5.85
N GLN A 23 -13.48 7.78 5.85
CA GLN A 23 -12.37 7.99 4.94
C GLN A 23 -11.33 6.94 5.31
N THR A 24 -11.51 5.74 4.75
CA THR A 24 -10.54 4.67 4.84
C THR A 24 -9.24 5.21 4.24
N ASN A 25 -8.21 5.33 5.07
CA ASN A 25 -6.99 6.03 4.72
C ASN A 25 -6.04 5.07 3.99
N HIS A 26 -6.28 4.87 2.69
CA HIS A 26 -5.56 3.87 1.89
C HIS A 26 -4.08 4.23 1.76
N LYS A 27 -3.73 5.52 1.62
CA LYS A 27 -2.35 6.00 1.61
C LYS A 27 -1.59 5.63 2.87
N LYS A 28 -2.23 5.69 4.05
CA LYS A 28 -1.59 5.33 5.32
C LYS A 28 -1.31 3.83 5.38
N TRP A 29 -2.25 3.00 4.94
CA TRP A 29 -2.05 1.55 4.86
C TRP A 29 -0.97 1.18 3.84
N ALA A 30 -1.01 1.76 2.65
CA ALA A 30 0.02 1.57 1.63
C ALA A 30 1.42 1.91 2.14
N PHE A 31 1.54 3.03 2.88
CA PHE A 31 2.79 3.47 3.49
C PHE A 31 3.30 2.50 4.57
N TRP A 32 2.44 2.11 5.51
CA TRP A 32 2.83 1.15 6.55
C TRP A 32 3.20 -0.22 5.99
N LEU A 33 2.47 -0.71 4.99
CA LEU A 33 2.80 -1.96 4.30
C LEU A 33 4.13 -1.84 3.53
N PHE A 34 4.43 -0.65 2.98
CA PHE A 34 5.70 -0.42 2.31
C PHE A 34 6.87 -0.45 3.30
N ILE A 35 6.72 0.20 4.45
CA ILE A 35 7.73 0.14 5.53
C ILE A 35 7.89 -1.30 6.03
N ALA A 36 6.80 -2.03 6.25
CA ALA A 36 6.85 -3.44 6.65
C ALA A 36 7.58 -4.30 5.62
N TYR A 37 7.31 -4.08 4.32
CA TYR A 37 8.04 -4.72 3.23
C TYR A 37 9.55 -4.42 3.31
N LEU A 38 9.96 -3.17 3.50
CA LEU A 38 11.38 -2.81 3.60
C LEU A 38 12.06 -3.50 4.78
N VAL A 39 11.44 -3.48 5.96
CA VAL A 39 11.95 -4.14 7.17
C VAL A 39 12.07 -5.65 6.95
N LEU A 40 11.09 -6.26 6.29
CA LEU A 40 11.08 -7.69 6.03
C LEU A 40 12.18 -8.11 5.03
N ASN A 41 12.43 -7.30 3.99
CA ASN A 41 13.57 -7.53 3.10
C ASN A 41 14.90 -7.38 3.83
N TRP A 42 15.01 -6.40 4.74
CA TRP A 42 16.19 -6.24 5.58
C TRP A 42 16.41 -7.46 6.49
N ALA A 43 15.34 -8.00 7.06
CA ALA A 43 15.39 -9.22 7.86
C ALA A 43 15.81 -10.44 7.02
N ILE A 44 15.32 -10.58 5.79
CA ILE A 44 15.72 -11.65 4.86
C ILE A 44 17.23 -11.58 4.61
N VAL A 45 17.76 -10.40 4.25
CA VAL A 45 19.20 -10.21 4.01
C VAL A 45 20.02 -10.49 5.27
N PHE A 46 19.53 -10.05 6.44
CA PHE A 46 20.22 -10.30 7.70
C PHE A 46 20.27 -11.79 8.05
N VAL A 47 19.17 -12.52 7.87
CA VAL A 47 19.13 -13.97 8.11
C VAL A 47 19.97 -14.72 7.08
N SER A 48 19.89 -14.36 5.80
CA SER A 48 20.69 -15.01 4.74
C SER A 48 22.19 -14.82 4.95
N ALA A 49 22.62 -13.63 5.40
CA ALA A 49 24.03 -13.35 5.68
C ALA A 49 24.60 -14.13 6.88
N ARG A 50 23.76 -14.78 7.69
CA ARG A 50 24.17 -15.60 8.84
C ARG A 50 24.31 -17.09 8.49
N ILE A 51 23.92 -17.49 7.27
CA ILE A 51 24.07 -18.87 6.80
C ILE A 51 25.51 -19.05 6.30
N PRO A 52 26.28 -20.01 6.83
CA PRO A 52 27.65 -20.24 6.37
C PRO A 52 27.69 -20.66 4.90
N GLU A 53 28.53 -20.02 4.11
CA GLU A 53 28.80 -20.42 2.72
C GLU A 53 29.33 -21.86 2.69
N GLY A 54 28.67 -22.75 1.95
CA GLY A 54 29.08 -24.16 1.78
C GLY A 54 28.28 -25.19 2.58
N VAL A 55 27.24 -24.79 3.33
CA VAL A 55 26.25 -25.74 3.87
C VAL A 55 25.14 -25.94 2.83
N GLU A 56 25.39 -26.83 1.86
CA GLU A 56 24.39 -27.30 0.89
C GLU A 56 23.41 -28.30 1.55
N ASP A 57 22.78 -27.92 2.65
CA ASP A 57 21.63 -28.68 3.14
C ASP A 57 20.35 -28.03 2.59
N PRO A 58 19.79 -28.53 1.45
CA PRO A 58 18.55 -28.01 0.88
C PRO A 58 17.34 -28.19 1.83
N LEU A 59 17.49 -29.02 2.86
CA LEU A 59 16.52 -29.21 3.93
C LEU A 59 16.67 -28.20 5.08
N SER A 60 17.82 -27.51 5.17
CA SER A 60 18.13 -26.50 6.21
C SER A 60 18.30 -25.08 5.69
N GLU A 61 18.27 -24.85 4.36
CA GLU A 61 17.91 -23.54 3.78
C GLU A 61 16.55 -23.17 4.36
N SER A 62 16.63 -22.43 5.46
CA SER A 62 15.66 -22.52 6.54
C SER A 62 14.25 -22.29 6.02
N SER A 63 13.30 -23.17 6.37
CA SER A 63 11.89 -22.95 6.08
C SER A 63 11.46 -21.52 6.46
N LEU A 64 12.09 -20.96 7.51
CA LEU A 64 11.99 -19.56 7.91
C LEU A 64 12.29 -18.56 6.78
N LEU A 65 13.43 -18.67 6.07
CA LEU A 65 13.76 -17.79 4.94
C LEU A 65 12.74 -17.90 3.82
N ASN A 66 12.31 -19.13 3.49
CA ASN A 66 11.28 -19.33 2.48
C ASN A 66 9.94 -18.68 2.91
N TYR A 67 9.52 -18.88 4.16
CA TYR A 67 8.33 -18.22 4.72
C TYR A 67 8.46 -16.70 4.71
N LEU A 68 9.61 -16.14 5.13
CA LEU A 68 9.87 -14.69 5.10
C LEU A 68 9.78 -14.13 3.68
N MET A 69 10.34 -14.82 2.69
CA MET A 69 10.24 -14.44 1.27
C MET A 69 8.81 -14.46 0.76
N VAL A 70 8.04 -15.51 1.07
CA VAL A 70 6.62 -15.60 0.68
C VAL A 70 5.81 -14.49 1.34
N ILE A 71 5.96 -14.27 2.65
CA ILE A 71 5.28 -13.21 3.38
C ILE A 71 5.63 -11.84 2.78
N SER A 72 6.90 -11.61 2.43
CA SER A 72 7.35 -10.34 1.82
C SER A 72 6.66 -10.06 0.50
N ARG A 73 6.52 -11.08 -0.36
CA ARG A 73 5.80 -10.96 -1.64
C ARG A 73 4.31 -10.67 -1.43
N VAL A 74 3.68 -11.30 -0.43
CA VAL A 74 2.27 -11.04 -0.09
C VAL A 74 2.08 -9.62 0.44
N VAL A 75 2.92 -9.17 1.37
CA VAL A 75 2.89 -7.80 1.92
C VAL A 75 3.08 -6.77 0.80
N PHE A 76 4.03 -7.01 -0.11
CA PHE A 76 4.25 -6.16 -1.27
C PHE A 76 3.01 -6.09 -2.18
N GLY A 77 2.42 -7.24 -2.51
CA GLY A 77 1.23 -7.31 -3.37
C GLY A 77 0.02 -6.61 -2.76
N VAL A 78 -0.27 -6.85 -1.48
CA VAL A 78 -1.36 -6.17 -0.76
C VAL A 78 -1.09 -4.66 -0.69
N GLY A 79 0.14 -4.27 -0.37
CA GLY A 79 0.57 -2.88 -0.34
C GLY A 79 0.40 -2.15 -1.68
N LEU A 80 0.72 -2.83 -2.78
CA LEU A 80 0.52 -2.32 -4.13
C LEU A 80 -0.97 -2.10 -4.45
N ILE A 81 -1.84 -3.03 -4.04
CA ILE A 81 -3.30 -2.87 -4.20
C ILE A 81 -3.79 -1.62 -3.45
N PHE A 82 -3.33 -1.41 -2.21
CA PHE A 82 -3.66 -0.19 -1.45
C PHE A 82 -3.12 1.08 -2.11
N ALA A 83 -1.94 1.05 -2.71
CA ALA A 83 -1.40 2.17 -3.46
C ALA A 83 -2.25 2.51 -4.70
N ILE A 84 -2.71 1.49 -5.43
CA ILE A 84 -3.62 1.67 -6.58
C ILE A 84 -4.99 2.20 -6.13
N LEU A 85 -5.54 1.68 -5.02
CA LEU A 85 -6.79 2.18 -4.45
C LEU A 85 -6.66 3.65 -4.02
N SER A 86 -5.54 4.02 -3.41
CA SER A 86 -5.24 5.40 -3.03
C SER A 86 -5.16 6.33 -4.26
N TYR A 87 -4.53 5.87 -5.35
CA TYR A 87 -4.53 6.58 -6.64
C TYR A 87 -5.96 6.77 -7.18
N ARG A 88 -6.76 5.70 -7.18
CA ARG A 88 -8.15 5.72 -7.68
C ARG A 88 -9.06 6.65 -6.86
N ASN A 89 -8.88 6.67 -5.54
CA ASN A 89 -9.64 7.54 -4.63
C ASN A 89 -9.21 9.00 -4.66
N ARG A 90 -8.21 9.37 -5.47
CA ARG A 90 -7.67 10.74 -5.57
C ARG A 90 -7.32 11.31 -4.18
N GLU A 91 -6.73 10.48 -3.33
CA GLU A 91 -6.32 10.91 -2.00
C GLU A 91 -5.29 12.06 -2.07
N PRO A 92 -5.20 12.91 -1.03
CA PRO A 92 -4.25 14.02 -1.02
C PRO A 92 -2.83 13.51 -1.24
N HIS A 93 -2.11 14.13 -2.16
CA HIS A 93 -0.76 13.75 -2.59
C HIS A 93 0.32 14.20 -1.58
N ASP A 94 0.11 13.82 -0.32
CA ASP A 94 1.04 14.04 0.77
C ASP A 94 2.33 13.23 0.58
N TYR A 95 3.33 13.50 1.43
CA TYR A 95 4.60 12.78 1.46
C TYR A 95 4.44 11.24 1.51
N GLN A 96 3.50 10.75 2.34
CA GLN A 96 3.22 9.31 2.46
C GLN A 96 2.77 8.68 1.14
N TYR A 97 1.91 9.38 0.39
CA TYR A 97 1.44 8.93 -0.91
C TYR A 97 2.59 8.89 -1.92
N ARG A 98 3.38 9.96 -2.01
CA ARG A 98 4.50 10.05 -2.96
C ARG A 98 5.52 8.95 -2.73
N ILE A 99 5.95 8.74 -1.49
CA ILE A 99 6.93 7.68 -1.18
C ILE A 99 6.38 6.31 -1.48
N SER A 100 5.15 6.04 -1.05
CA SER A 100 4.56 4.72 -1.28
C SER A 100 4.49 4.45 -2.79
N MET A 101 3.98 5.40 -3.57
CA MET A 101 3.80 5.22 -5.01
C MET A 101 5.13 5.02 -5.74
N TRP A 102 6.12 5.90 -5.53
CA TRP A 102 7.44 5.74 -6.12
C TRP A 102 8.16 4.50 -5.60
N GLY A 103 8.01 4.20 -4.31
CA GLY A 103 8.60 3.04 -3.66
C GLY A 103 8.08 1.72 -4.23
N TYR A 104 6.77 1.59 -4.44
CA TYR A 104 6.18 0.42 -5.08
C TYR A 104 6.58 0.30 -6.56
N ILE A 105 6.70 1.41 -7.31
CA ILE A 105 7.19 1.38 -8.70
C ILE A 105 8.63 0.84 -8.73
N ILE A 106 9.52 1.40 -7.91
CA ILE A 106 10.92 0.97 -7.83
C ILE A 106 11.00 -0.49 -7.35
N GLY A 107 10.28 -0.83 -6.30
CA GLY A 107 10.22 -2.20 -5.77
C GLY A 107 9.72 -3.21 -6.80
N PHE A 108 8.76 -2.82 -7.64
CA PHE A 108 8.27 -3.67 -8.72
C PHE A 108 9.34 -3.89 -9.80
N ILE A 109 10.05 -2.84 -10.20
CA ILE A 109 11.18 -2.95 -11.15
C ILE A 109 12.26 -3.88 -10.59
N LEU A 110 12.65 -3.69 -9.32
CA LEU A 110 13.64 -4.56 -8.67
C LEU A 110 13.19 -6.02 -8.63
N LEU A 111 11.92 -6.28 -8.36
CA LEU A 111 11.36 -7.64 -8.36
C LEU A 111 11.43 -8.27 -9.76
N VAL A 112 11.08 -7.53 -10.81
CA VAL A 112 11.18 -8.02 -12.19
C VAL A 112 12.64 -8.29 -12.57
N VAL A 113 13.56 -7.38 -12.25
CA VAL A 113 15.00 -7.57 -12.50
C VAL A 113 15.51 -8.82 -11.78
N ALA A 114 15.13 -9.03 -10.52
CA ALA A 114 15.52 -10.21 -9.76
C ALA A 114 14.98 -11.52 -10.36
N MET A 115 13.78 -11.51 -10.96
CA MET A 115 13.24 -12.69 -11.66
C MET A 115 13.94 -12.99 -12.98
N VAL A 116 14.50 -11.97 -13.66
CA VAL A 116 15.21 -12.14 -14.94
C VAL A 116 16.68 -12.51 -14.72
N ALA A 117 17.27 -12.11 -13.59
CA ALA A 117 18.67 -12.34 -13.27
C ALA A 117 18.98 -13.74 -12.70
N TYR A 118 17.94 -14.52 -12.34
CA TYR A 118 18.01 -15.92 -11.92
C TYR A 118 17.58 -16.84 -13.05
#